data_AF-A0A2H3DE84-F1
#
_entry.id   AF-A0A2H3DE84-F1
#
_cell.length_a   1.000
_cell.length_b   1.000
_cell.length_c   1.000
_cell.angle_alpha   90.00
_cell.angle_beta   90.00
_cell.angle_gamma   90.00
#
_symmetry.space_group_name_H-M   'P 1'
#
loop_
_entity.id
_entity.type
_entity.pdbx_description
1 polymer ?
#
loop_
_entity_poly.entity_id
_entity_poly.type
_entity_poly.pdbx_seq_one_letter_code
_entity_poly.pdbx_strand_id
1 'polypeptide(L)' 'MPAFAFTAHKAQGQTMESVLIDLKPCRGTESPYVMVSRVKSLSGLLILRPFDLSTIQKNPSEDY' A
#
# COMPACT_ATOMS: atom_id res chain seq x y z
N MET A 1 9.79 12.15 -16.63
CA MET A 1 8.70 12.85 -15.89
C MET A 1 8.50 12.14 -14.57
N PRO A 2 8.40 12.83 -13.42
CA PRO A 2 8.08 12.15 -12.18
C PRO A 2 6.68 11.55 -12.34
N ALA A 3 6.55 10.25 -12.21
CA ALA A 3 5.24 9.64 -12.08
C ALA A 3 4.76 9.95 -10.66
N PHE A 4 3.93 10.98 -10.51
CA PHE A 4 3.39 11.40 -9.22
C PHE A 4 2.41 10.38 -8.61
N ALA A 5 2.01 9.37 -9.40
CA ALA A 5 1.14 8.28 -8.95
C ALA A 5 1.55 6.96 -9.62
N PHE A 6 1.48 5.88 -8.85
CA PHE A 6 1.73 4.51 -9.31
C PHE A 6 0.63 3.59 -8.80
N THR A 7 0.37 2.52 -9.56
CA THR A 7 -0.37 1.38 -9.04
C THR A 7 0.55 0.55 -8.13
N ALA A 8 -0.02 -0.24 -7.23
CA ALA A 8 0.74 -1.16 -6.36
C ALA A 8 1.70 -2.04 -7.19
N HIS A 9 1.22 -2.58 -8.31
CA HIS A 9 2.02 -3.37 -9.26
C HIS A 9 3.23 -2.62 -9.80
N LYS A 10 3.08 -1.34 -10.20
CA LYS A 10 4.22 -0.54 -10.69
C LYS A 10 5.20 -0.17 -9.58
N ALA A 11 4.73 -0.02 -8.34
CA ALA A 11 5.57 0.31 -7.20
C ALA A 11 6.40 -0.89 -6.70
N GLN A 12 6.09 -2.12 -7.12
CA GLN A 12 6.78 -3.32 -6.67
C GLN A 12 8.29 -3.26 -6.94
N GLY A 13 9.09 -3.59 -5.93
CA GLY A 13 10.56 -3.55 -6.02
C GLY A 13 11.18 -2.16 -5.91
N GLN A 14 10.38 -1.09 -5.81
CA GLN A 14 10.88 0.26 -5.57
C GLN A 14 11.00 0.56 -4.08
N THR A 15 11.85 1.54 -3.74
CA THR A 15 11.96 2.08 -2.39
C THR A 15 11.77 3.59 -2.45
N MET A 16 10.91 4.11 -1.59
CA MET A 16 10.51 5.52 -1.54
C MET A 16 10.76 6.08 -0.14
N GLU A 17 11.10 7.36 -0.05
CA GLU A 17 11.29 8.04 1.24
C GLU A 17 9.97 8.46 1.87
N SER A 18 9.01 8.90 1.05
CA SER A 18 7.67 9.26 1.47
C SER A 18 6.63 8.85 0.42
N VAL A 19 5.45 8.42 0.89
CA VAL A 19 4.34 7.95 0.04
C VAL A 19 2.99 8.38 0.63
N LEU A 20 2.07 8.73 -0.27
CA LEU A 20 0.65 8.87 0.02
C LEU A 20 -0.08 7.67 -0.59
N ILE A 21 -0.75 6.87 0.24
CA ILE A 21 -1.42 5.63 -0.21
C ILE A 21 -2.91 5.65 0.08
N ASP A 22 -3.71 5.09 -0.83
CA ASP A 22 -5.14 4.83 -0.63
C ASP A 22 -5.37 3.33 -0.45
N LEU A 23 -5.69 2.92 0.78
CA LEU A 23 -5.94 1.52 1.13
C LEU A 23 -7.42 1.13 1.00
N LYS A 24 -8.34 2.09 0.93
CA LYS A 24 -9.78 1.82 0.86
C LYS A 24 -10.22 0.97 -0.36
N PRO A 25 -9.66 1.13 -1.58
CA PRO A 25 -10.06 0.33 -2.73
C PRO A 25 -9.36 -1.03 -2.80
N CYS A 26 -8.41 -1.31 -1.90
CA CYS A 26 -7.66 -2.56 -1.93
C CYS A 26 -8.57 -3.76 -1.65
N ARG A 27 -8.37 -4.82 -2.43
CA ARG A 27 -8.94 -6.14 -2.20
C ARG A 27 -7.81 -7.08 -1.85
N GLY A 28 -8.04 -7.86 -0.81
CA GLY A 28 -7.01 -8.73 -0.22
C GLY A 28 -5.82 -7.97 0.35
N THR A 29 -4.86 -8.74 0.82
CA THR A 29 -3.74 -8.28 1.65
C THR A 29 -2.47 -7.98 0.87
N GLU A 30 -2.34 -8.49 -0.37
CA GLU A 30 -1.14 -8.32 -1.18
C GLU A 30 -0.89 -6.86 -1.61
N SER A 31 -1.90 -6.19 -2.15
CA SER A 31 -1.76 -4.81 -2.62
C SER A 31 -1.42 -3.83 -1.47
N PRO A 32 -2.12 -3.86 -0.32
CA PRO A 32 -1.74 -3.08 0.86
C PRO A 32 -0.30 -3.35 1.30
N TYR A 33 0.12 -4.62 1.33
CA TYR A 33 1.48 -5.00 1.71
C TYR A 33 2.52 -4.41 0.74
N VAL A 34 2.30 -4.54 -0.57
CA VAL A 34 3.21 -3.98 -1.57
C VAL A 34 3.32 -2.47 -1.41
N MET A 35 2.20 -1.75 -1.26
CA MET A 35 2.18 -0.29 -1.12
C MET A 35 2.91 0.20 0.12
N VAL A 36 2.62 -0.39 1.29
CA VAL A 36 3.21 0.02 2.58
C VAL A 36 4.69 -0.38 2.64
N SER A 37 5.07 -1.54 2.12
CA SER A 37 6.47 -2.02 2.18
C SER A 37 7.46 -1.24 1.32
N ARG A 38 7.02 -0.25 0.54
CA ARG A 38 7.93 0.60 -0.25
C ARG A 38 8.56 1.74 0.56
N VAL A 39 7.99 2.08 1.70
CA VAL A 39 8.47 3.17 2.56
C VAL A 39 9.38 2.65 3.66
N LYS A 40 10.43 3.40 4.01
CA LYS A 40 11.43 3.00 5.01
C LYS A 40 10.99 3.29 6.45
N SER A 41 10.06 4.20 6.66
CA SER A 41 9.61 4.63 7.98
C SER A 41 8.12 4.96 7.99
N LEU A 42 7.48 4.81 9.16
CA LEU A 42 6.09 5.23 9.35
C LEU A 42 5.90 6.74 9.21
N SER A 43 6.94 7.55 9.51
CA SER A 43 6.90 9.01 9.29
C SER A 43 6.82 9.40 7.82
N GLY A 44 7.30 8.55 6.90
CA GLY A 44 7.16 8.73 5.46
C GLY A 44 5.83 8.22 4.91
N LEU A 45 4.99 7.60 5.72
CA LEU A 45 3.73 6.98 5.29
C LEU A 45 2.53 7.88 5.62
N LEU A 46 1.81 8.30 4.59
CA LEU A 46 0.52 8.97 4.74
C LEU A 46 -0.60 8.12 4.15
N ILE A 47 -1.62 7.84 4.94
CA ILE A 47 -2.82 7.11 4.50
C ILE A 47 -3.88 8.14 4.14
N LEU A 48 -4.35 8.12 2.88
CA LEU A 48 -5.23 9.14 2.31
C LEU A 48 -6.57 9.28 3.06
N ARG A 49 -7.11 8.17 3.56
CA ARG A 49 -8.42 8.11 4.23
C ARG A 49 -8.55 6.85 5.11
N PRO A 50 -9.47 6.84 6.08
CA PRO A 50 -9.78 5.64 6.86
C PRO A 50 -10.14 4.45 5.96
N PHE A 51 -9.70 3.26 6.37
CA PHE A 51 -9.93 1.98 5.70
C PHE A 51 -10.28 0.91 6.74
N ASP A 52 -10.81 -0.23 6.30
CA ASP A 52 -11.13 -1.34 7.18
C ASP A 52 -9.84 -2.08 7.59
N LEU A 53 -9.64 -2.33 8.89
CA LEU A 53 -8.49 -3.09 9.38
C LEU A 53 -8.43 -4.50 8.80
N SER A 54 -9.59 -5.06 8.43
CA SER A 54 -9.65 -6.36 7.75
C SER A 54 -8.87 -6.37 6.43
N THR A 55 -8.62 -5.21 5.80
CA THR A 55 -7.80 -5.08 4.59
C THR A 55 -6.32 -5.44 4.80
N ILE A 56 -5.81 -5.41 6.05
CA ILE A 56 -4.40 -5.71 6.35
C ILE A 56 -4.22 -6.87 7.36
N GLN A 57 -5.32 -7.45 7.86
CA GLN A 57 -5.29 -8.47 8.92
C GLN A 57 -5.72 -9.88 8.47
N LYS A 58 -6.17 -10.04 7.23
CA LYS A 58 -6.57 -11.34 6.70
C LYS A 58 -5.36 -12.20 6.35
N ASN A 59 -5.52 -13.52 6.33
CA ASN A 59 -4.50 -14.37 5.74
C ASN A 59 -4.58 -14.24 4.21
N PRO A 60 -3.45 -14.15 3.49
CA PRO A 60 -3.47 -14.16 2.03
C PRO A 60 -4.20 -15.37 1.43
N SER A 61 -4.19 -16.51 2.13
CA SER A 61 -4.90 -17.72 1.73
C SER A 61 -6.43 -17.60 1.78
N GLU A 62 -6.97 -16.58 2.45
CA GLU A 62 -8.41 -16.33 2.62
C GLU A 62 -8.93 -15.24 1.65
N ASP A 63 -8.07 -14.75 0.75
CA ASP A 63 -8.41 -13.68 -0.19
C ASP A 63 -9.10 -14.19 -1.49
N TYR A 64 -9.33 -15.50 -1.62
CA TYR A 64 -9.97 -16.18 -2.78
C TYR A 64 -11.13 -17.10 -2.36
#